data_AF-A0A167C8L8-F1
#
_entry.id   AF-A0A167C8L8-F1
#
_cell.length_a   1.000
_cell.length_b   1.000
_cell.length_c   1.000
_cell.angle_alpha   90.00
_cell.angle_beta   90.00
_cell.angle_gamma   90.00
#
_symmetry.space_group_name_H-M   'P 1'
#
loop_
_entity.id
_entity.type
_entity.pdbx_description
1 polymer ?
#
loop_
_entity_poly.entity_id
_entity_poly.type
_entity_poly.pdbx_seq_one_letter_code
_entity_poly.pdbx_strand_id
1 'polypeptide(L)'
;MPAYSDILTAHQREALDRLICGDMHDLDPCIGDVSCQMRVPFILDAYWKVHSRLRERGLLDCIYEAIKQPNGGQQAARHNVDGTVEGQLAALRAWRQYDDTVTDIRQLLGEKTIELLGLCYSLTFSNALSYDEFGTCFYFVYLGSFGPPSHHHDSHRKLGPDNQLPILRQKLASGIVAYFHDVVGRLVAASTHTTREVKQGDFINCIEQQLYEAVHRLSSRIEQQYPHADSIPLVACQPQMRVVLLHEFACKRPMVVTVRRLKIVNCSVKGLIYTLSDTRCLYYTPSEETGVFELVNSVDNKFRNIPCLSFNCWSTYLDSQPGRGLDSSSDAEYFHALAQSDISWLIVAYSNVHPPFASKSDANGDDLRSTYANICGAEVRSFDYTRERCHGFDLQRQRLEEKRPTLYEELVMAVDLGQRHNFANARLLPMGARFRNCYVRIGHAVDFAVEHVNVSTLGRAESFCMSLRSRHASASQAVIGQFVVRIGRCGVSCTDEGFARSLGGIKHKNKKWGRYASRYAQNLMLCIEFSNSTL
;
A
#
# COMPACT_ATOMS: atom_id res chain seq x y z
N MET A 1 27.44 -20.46 -2.15
CA MET A 1 26.39 -19.46 -1.90
C MET A 1 26.44 -19.13 -0.42
N PRO A 2 26.33 -17.86 0.00
CA PRO A 2 26.22 -17.53 1.43
C PRO A 2 25.04 -18.29 2.05
N ALA A 3 25.14 -18.67 3.31
CA ALA A 3 24.05 -19.32 4.01
C ALA A 3 22.86 -18.33 4.11
N TYR A 4 21.63 -18.84 4.13
CA TYR A 4 20.42 -18.02 4.26
C TYR A 4 20.49 -17.06 5.46
N SER A 5 21.08 -17.52 6.57
CA SER A 5 21.34 -16.73 7.79
C SER A 5 22.16 -15.47 7.50
N ASP A 6 23.16 -15.57 6.62
CA ASP A 6 24.11 -14.50 6.34
C ASP A 6 23.46 -13.44 5.46
N ILE A 7 22.67 -13.86 4.45
CA ILE A 7 21.88 -12.95 3.60
C ILE A 7 20.83 -12.21 4.43
N LEU A 8 20.09 -12.93 5.28
CA LEU A 8 19.05 -12.31 6.10
C LEU A 8 19.66 -11.31 7.08
N THR A 9 20.82 -11.61 7.68
CA THR A 9 21.52 -10.68 8.58
C THR A 9 21.93 -9.40 7.86
N ALA A 10 22.46 -9.50 6.64
CA ALA A 10 22.78 -8.33 5.81
C ALA A 10 21.52 -7.51 5.50
N HIS A 11 20.41 -8.17 5.13
CA HIS A 11 19.14 -7.51 4.84
C HIS A 11 18.50 -6.89 6.08
N GLN A 12 18.72 -7.43 7.28
CA GLN A 12 18.29 -6.79 8.53
C GLN A 12 19.02 -5.46 8.75
N ARG A 13 20.33 -5.40 8.48
CA ARG A 13 21.11 -4.16 8.58
C ARG A 13 20.60 -3.11 7.58
N GLU A 14 20.46 -3.49 6.32
CA GLU A 14 19.90 -2.62 5.29
C GLU A 14 18.50 -2.14 5.68
N ALA A 15 17.65 -3.03 6.20
CA ALA A 15 16.31 -2.65 6.61
C ALA A 15 16.31 -1.60 7.73
N LEU A 16 17.24 -1.69 8.69
CA LEU A 16 17.41 -0.68 9.73
C LEU A 16 17.89 0.65 9.16
N ASP A 17 18.81 0.64 8.20
CA ASP A 17 19.28 1.85 7.52
C ASP A 17 18.14 2.56 6.81
N ARG A 18 17.32 1.82 6.05
CA ARG A 18 16.11 2.37 5.41
C ARG A 18 15.11 2.89 6.43
N LEU A 19 14.94 2.20 7.55
CA LEU A 19 14.06 2.63 8.63
C LEU A 19 14.52 3.97 9.21
N ILE A 20 15.80 4.11 9.55
CA ILE A 20 16.39 5.33 10.13
C ILE A 20 16.39 6.49 9.13
N CYS A 21 16.67 6.20 7.85
CA CYS A 21 16.70 7.23 6.82
C CYS A 21 15.31 7.69 6.36
N GLY A 22 14.24 6.99 6.73
CA GLY A 22 12.89 7.31 6.27
C GLY A 22 12.55 6.74 4.88
N ASP A 23 13.36 5.82 4.35
CA ASP A 23 13.26 5.27 2.99
C ASP A 23 12.22 4.14 2.88
N MET A 24 11.01 4.38 3.37
CA MET A 24 10.01 3.34 3.64
C MET A 24 9.58 2.50 2.43
N HIS A 25 9.71 3.01 1.21
CA HIS A 25 9.45 2.26 -0.02
C HIS A 25 10.27 0.98 -0.16
N ASP A 26 11.50 0.97 0.37
CA ASP A 26 12.38 -0.21 0.35
C ASP A 26 11.97 -1.25 1.40
N LEU A 27 11.01 -0.92 2.27
CA LEU A 27 10.48 -1.78 3.33
C LEU A 27 9.04 -2.20 3.08
N ASP A 28 8.47 -1.90 1.91
CA ASP A 28 7.06 -2.02 1.63
C ASP A 28 6.75 -3.17 0.65
N PRO A 29 6.90 -4.44 1.06
CA PRO A 29 6.81 -5.56 0.14
C PRO A 29 5.37 -5.77 -0.32
N CYS A 30 5.19 -5.85 -1.64
CA CYS A 30 3.97 -6.39 -2.20
C CYS A 30 4.06 -7.92 -2.20
N ILE A 31 3.41 -8.61 -1.27
CA ILE A 31 3.47 -10.09 -1.23
C ILE A 31 2.29 -10.78 -1.91
N GLY A 32 1.49 -10.01 -2.68
CA GLY A 32 0.41 -10.52 -3.52
C GLY A 32 -0.80 -11.06 -2.76
N ASP A 33 -0.91 -10.73 -1.48
CA ASP A 33 -2.06 -10.98 -0.63
C ASP A 33 -2.78 -9.66 -0.29
N VAL A 34 -3.99 -9.75 0.24
CA VAL A 34 -4.71 -8.60 0.82
C VAL A 34 -4.20 -8.32 2.25
N SER A 35 -2.96 -8.70 2.55
CA SER A 35 -2.28 -8.34 3.80
C SER A 35 -1.57 -7.01 3.66
N CYS A 36 -1.81 -6.30 2.55
CA CYS A 36 -1.02 -5.14 2.20
C CYS A 36 -1.24 -3.96 3.16
N GLN A 37 -2.35 -3.95 3.88
CA GLN A 37 -2.69 -2.95 4.87
C GLN A 37 -2.02 -3.24 6.22
N MET A 38 -1.89 -4.52 6.62
CA MET A 38 -1.39 -4.90 7.95
C MET A 38 0.10 -4.59 8.18
N ARG A 39 0.91 -4.57 7.12
CA ARG A 39 2.36 -4.26 7.26
C ARG A 39 2.63 -2.79 7.54
N VAL A 40 1.71 -1.90 7.18
CA VAL A 40 1.90 -0.45 7.28
C VAL A 40 2.03 0.00 8.75
N PRO A 41 1.11 -0.39 9.66
CA PRO A 41 1.28 -0.14 11.09
C PRO A 41 2.58 -0.71 11.67
N PHE A 42 2.99 -1.91 11.23
CA PHE A 42 4.23 -2.55 11.69
C PHE A 42 5.47 -1.69 11.37
N ILE A 43 5.57 -1.23 10.12
CA ILE A 43 6.70 -0.39 9.67
C ILE A 43 6.68 0.96 10.39
N LEU A 44 5.50 1.58 10.51
CA LEU A 44 5.35 2.87 11.19
C LEU A 44 5.67 2.78 12.69
N ASP A 45 5.18 1.76 13.39
CA ASP A 45 5.51 1.53 14.81
C ASP A 45 7.01 1.34 15.02
N ALA A 46 7.66 0.53 14.18
CA ALA A 46 9.10 0.35 14.23
C ALA A 46 9.84 1.68 14.00
N TYR A 47 9.45 2.44 12.97
CA TYR A 47 10.02 3.74 12.64
C TYR A 47 9.93 4.71 13.82
N TRP A 48 8.72 4.92 14.35
CA TRP A 48 8.49 5.89 15.43
C TRP A 48 9.19 5.49 16.71
N LYS A 49 9.24 4.18 17.03
CA LYS A 49 9.96 3.68 18.21
C LYS A 49 11.46 3.93 18.11
N VAL A 50 12.07 3.64 16.95
CA VAL A 50 13.49 3.90 16.70
C VAL A 50 13.80 5.39 16.69
N HIS A 51 13.01 6.20 15.98
CA HIS A 51 13.24 7.64 15.89
C HIS A 51 13.06 8.36 17.24
N SER A 52 12.09 7.95 18.07
CA SER A 52 11.96 8.49 19.43
C SER A 52 13.22 8.21 20.24
N ARG A 53 13.67 6.95 20.24
CA ARG A 53 14.88 6.53 20.96
C ARG A 53 16.13 7.28 20.50
N LEU A 54 16.31 7.45 19.19
CA LEU A 54 17.46 8.16 18.64
C LEU A 54 17.42 9.66 18.96
N ARG A 55 16.24 10.28 18.94
CA ARG A 55 16.07 11.69 19.33
C ARG A 55 16.33 11.92 20.81
N GLU A 56 15.80 11.06 21.68
CA GLU A 56 16.03 11.10 23.14
C GLU A 56 17.51 11.05 23.48
N ARG A 57 18.31 10.34 22.68
CA ARG A 57 19.77 10.22 22.86
C ARG A 57 20.57 11.28 22.09
N GLY A 58 19.93 12.14 21.30
CA GLY A 58 20.62 13.11 20.43
C GLY A 58 21.47 12.46 19.33
N LEU A 59 21.12 11.25 18.90
CA LEU A 59 21.90 10.42 17.97
C LEU A 59 21.35 10.43 16.55
N LEU A 60 20.15 10.95 16.31
CA LEU A 60 19.48 10.79 15.03
C LEU A 60 20.30 11.36 13.86
N ASP A 61 20.77 12.60 13.98
CA ASP A 61 21.49 13.28 12.90
C ASP A 61 22.87 12.65 12.67
N CYS A 62 23.61 12.29 13.73
CA CYS A 62 24.93 11.69 13.56
C CYS A 62 24.87 10.29 12.92
N ILE A 63 23.85 9.51 13.25
CA ILE A 63 23.63 8.18 12.68
C ILE A 63 23.18 8.29 11.22
N TYR A 64 22.28 9.24 10.92
CA TYR A 64 21.85 9.51 9.56
C TYR A 64 23.02 9.89 8.65
N GLU A 65 23.92 10.76 9.11
CA GLU A 65 25.13 11.10 8.37
C GLU A 65 26.07 9.90 8.22
N ALA A 66 26.22 9.05 9.25
CA ALA A 66 27.04 7.85 9.16
C ALA A 66 26.54 6.87 8.07
N ILE A 67 25.22 6.67 7.97
CA ILE A 67 24.60 5.81 6.94
C ILE A 67 24.82 6.37 5.53
N LYS A 68 24.75 7.70 5.37
CA LYS A 68 24.92 8.37 4.08
C LYS A 68 26.35 8.38 3.57
N GLN A 69 27.35 8.17 4.42
CA GLN A 69 28.72 8.05 3.96
C GLN A 69 28.83 6.75 3.14
N PRO A 70 29.22 6.81 1.86
CA PRO A 70 29.36 5.61 1.05
C PRO A 70 30.30 4.62 1.75
N ASN A 71 29.97 3.33 1.69
CA ASN A 71 30.77 2.20 2.22
C ASN A 71 32.28 2.25 1.86
N GLY A 72 32.66 3.13 0.93
CA GLY A 72 34.04 3.59 0.72
C GLY A 72 34.72 4.19 1.96
N GLY A 73 34.03 4.53 3.06
CA GLY A 73 34.68 4.95 4.31
C GLY A 73 35.57 3.87 4.95
N GLN A 74 35.20 2.58 4.84
CA GLN A 74 36.04 1.48 5.33
C GLN A 74 37.26 1.19 4.43
N GLN A 75 37.14 1.42 3.12
CA GLN A 75 38.26 1.22 2.18
C GLN A 75 39.15 2.47 2.04
N ALA A 76 38.58 3.67 2.06
CA ALA A 76 39.31 4.93 2.01
C ALA A 76 40.01 5.24 3.35
N ALA A 77 39.43 4.93 4.51
CA ALA A 77 40.17 5.04 5.77
C ALA A 77 41.33 4.02 5.88
N ARG A 78 41.30 2.93 5.11
CA ARG A 78 42.39 1.95 5.01
C ARG A 78 43.39 2.23 3.89
N HIS A 79 43.06 3.10 2.91
CA HIS A 79 43.90 3.31 1.72
C HIS A 79 44.15 4.78 1.30
N ASN A 80 43.52 5.80 1.91
CA ASN A 80 43.88 7.20 1.65
C ASN A 80 45.02 7.63 2.56
N VAL A 81 46.19 7.80 1.93
CA VAL A 81 47.38 8.43 2.51
C VAL A 81 47.23 9.97 2.62
N ASP A 82 46.19 10.55 1.98
CA ASP A 82 46.00 12.00 1.86
C ASP A 82 44.84 12.59 2.70
N GLY A 83 44.18 11.79 3.55
CA GLY A 83 43.17 12.30 4.49
C GLY A 83 43.81 12.75 5.80
N THR A 84 43.39 13.89 6.36
CA THR A 84 43.83 14.28 7.71
C THR A 84 43.43 13.19 8.71
N VAL A 85 44.36 12.82 9.59
CA VAL A 85 44.19 11.77 10.62
C VAL A 85 42.92 11.99 11.45
N GLU A 86 42.52 13.25 11.66
CA GLU A 86 41.29 13.63 12.35
C GLU A 86 40.01 13.23 11.62
N GLY A 87 39.97 13.33 10.28
CA GLY A 87 38.81 12.91 9.48
C GLY A 87 38.60 11.40 9.51
N GLN A 88 39.69 10.62 9.49
CA GLN A 88 39.63 9.16 9.61
C GLN A 88 39.20 8.71 11.01
N LEU A 89 39.69 9.39 12.06
CA LEU A 89 39.29 9.13 13.45
C LEU A 89 37.82 9.50 13.72
N ALA A 90 37.33 10.61 13.14
CA ALA A 90 35.93 11.01 13.24
C ALA A 90 34.99 9.99 12.59
N ALA A 91 35.34 9.50 11.38
CA ALA A 91 34.58 8.45 10.71
C ALA A 91 34.56 7.14 11.51
N LEU A 92 35.69 6.69 12.04
CA LEU A 92 35.77 5.49 12.88
C LEU A 92 34.93 5.61 14.17
N ARG A 93 34.88 6.78 14.80
CA ARG A 93 34.03 7.04 15.97
C ARG A 93 32.55 7.00 15.61
N ALA A 94 32.16 7.63 14.49
CA ALA A 94 30.79 7.59 14.00
C ALA A 94 30.32 6.17 13.67
N TRP A 95 31.20 5.34 13.09
CA TRP A 95 30.92 3.93 12.81
C TRP A 95 30.78 3.05 14.06
N ARG A 96 31.65 3.21 15.05
CA ARG A 96 31.49 2.50 16.34
C ARG A 96 30.18 2.90 17.03
N GLN A 97 29.89 4.20 17.04
CA GLN A 97 28.64 4.73 17.57
C GLN A 97 27.42 4.19 16.81
N TYR A 98 27.55 3.97 15.49
CA TYR A 98 26.53 3.31 14.68
C TYR A 98 26.35 1.83 15.08
N ASP A 99 27.41 1.03 15.19
CA ASP A 99 27.29 -0.39 15.53
C ASP A 99 26.71 -0.58 16.96
N ASP A 100 27.12 0.25 17.92
CA ASP A 100 26.53 0.31 19.26
C ASP A 100 25.05 0.69 19.21
N THR A 101 24.69 1.64 18.34
CA THR A 101 23.30 2.06 18.13
C THR A 101 22.46 0.96 17.49
N VAL A 102 23.00 0.23 16.51
CA VAL A 102 22.31 -0.93 15.93
C VAL A 102 22.03 -1.97 17.00
N THR A 103 22.98 -2.22 17.91
CA THR A 103 22.78 -3.15 19.03
C THR A 103 21.66 -2.67 19.97
N ASP A 104 21.64 -1.38 20.33
CA ASP A 104 20.56 -0.76 21.14
C ASP A 104 19.20 -0.87 20.42
N ILE A 105 19.15 -0.62 19.10
CA ILE A 105 17.94 -0.75 18.30
C ILE A 105 17.44 -2.21 18.26
N ARG A 106 18.33 -3.19 18.10
CA ARG A 106 17.96 -4.61 18.13
C ARG A 106 17.35 -5.00 19.48
N GLN A 107 17.93 -4.52 20.58
CA GLN A 107 17.38 -4.73 21.92
C GLN A 107 16.01 -4.04 22.09
N LEU A 108 15.86 -2.81 21.58
CA LEU A 108 14.61 -2.05 21.64
C LEU A 108 13.47 -2.71 20.86
N LEU A 109 13.74 -3.17 19.65
CA LEU A 109 12.73 -3.75 18.75
C LEU A 109 12.48 -5.24 19.02
N GLY A 110 13.49 -5.95 19.53
CA GLY A 110 13.50 -7.40 19.68
C GLY A 110 13.78 -8.12 18.36
N GLU A 111 14.38 -9.31 18.47
CA GLU A 111 14.87 -10.09 17.32
C GLU A 111 13.78 -10.44 16.30
N LYS A 112 12.54 -10.69 16.76
CA LYS A 112 11.41 -11.00 15.87
C LYS A 112 11.06 -9.81 14.96
N THR A 113 11.04 -8.60 15.50
CA THR A 113 10.76 -7.38 14.73
C THR A 113 11.86 -7.12 13.72
N ILE A 114 13.12 -7.29 14.13
CA ILE A 114 14.29 -7.13 13.26
C ILE A 114 14.25 -8.13 12.11
N GLU A 115 13.94 -9.40 12.39
CA GLU A 115 13.76 -10.40 11.36
C GLU A 115 12.67 -10.02 10.35
N LEU A 116 11.51 -9.56 10.82
CA LEU A 116 10.41 -9.14 9.95
C LEU A 116 10.78 -7.93 9.09
N LEU A 117 11.51 -6.94 9.64
CA LEU A 117 12.05 -5.82 8.85
C LEU A 117 13.01 -6.30 7.76
N GLY A 118 13.92 -7.22 8.09
CA GLY A 118 14.81 -7.85 7.11
C GLY A 118 14.05 -8.59 6.01
N LEU A 119 12.96 -9.29 6.36
CA LEU A 119 12.08 -9.94 5.38
C LEU A 119 11.31 -8.93 4.53
N CYS A 120 10.85 -7.81 5.11
CA CYS A 120 10.23 -6.72 4.37
C CYS A 120 11.17 -6.16 3.30
N TYR A 121 12.40 -5.83 3.67
CA TYR A 121 13.41 -5.37 2.71
C TYR A 121 13.70 -6.43 1.64
N SER A 122 13.97 -7.67 2.06
CA SER A 122 14.28 -8.79 1.17
C SER A 122 13.20 -8.99 0.10
N LEU A 123 11.94 -8.98 0.53
CA LEU A 123 10.81 -9.24 -0.35
C LEU A 123 10.52 -8.04 -1.22
N THR A 124 10.66 -6.81 -0.73
CA THR A 124 10.54 -5.59 -1.56
C THR A 124 11.53 -5.65 -2.72
N PHE A 125 12.79 -5.98 -2.45
CA PHE A 125 13.83 -6.12 -3.47
C PHE A 125 13.57 -7.29 -4.43
N SER A 126 13.02 -8.40 -3.93
CA SER A 126 12.74 -9.61 -4.71
C SER A 126 11.45 -9.54 -5.54
N ASN A 127 10.63 -8.52 -5.30
CA ASN A 127 9.32 -8.34 -5.92
C ASN A 127 9.38 -7.26 -7.01
N ALA A 128 8.62 -7.46 -8.08
CA ALA A 128 8.40 -6.43 -9.09
C ALA A 128 6.90 -6.15 -9.22
N LEU A 129 6.51 -4.93 -8.81
CA LEU A 129 5.26 -4.34 -9.25
C LEU A 129 5.39 -3.86 -10.69
N SER A 130 4.33 -4.08 -11.46
CA SER A 130 4.16 -3.44 -12.75
C SER A 130 3.15 -2.32 -12.63
N TYR A 131 3.54 -1.17 -13.13
CA TYR A 131 2.74 0.05 -13.13
C TYR A 131 2.42 0.44 -14.56
N ASP A 132 1.22 0.94 -14.77
CA ASP A 132 0.78 1.46 -16.05
C ASP A 132 1.12 2.95 -16.21
N GLU A 133 0.67 3.55 -17.30
CA GLU A 133 0.95 4.96 -17.63
C GLU A 133 0.41 5.96 -16.61
N PHE A 134 -0.55 5.57 -15.77
CA PHE A 134 -1.12 6.39 -14.71
C PHE A 134 -0.44 6.16 -13.35
N GLY A 135 0.59 5.31 -13.32
CA GLY A 135 1.20 4.86 -12.08
C GLY A 135 0.29 3.94 -11.28
N THR A 136 -0.73 3.34 -11.89
CA THR A 136 -1.58 2.33 -11.27
C THR A 136 -0.90 0.96 -11.37
N CYS A 137 -0.69 0.34 -10.22
CA CYS A 137 -0.23 -1.01 -10.05
C CYS A 137 -1.32 -2.00 -10.51
N PHE A 138 -0.95 -2.91 -11.42
CA PHE A 138 -1.92 -3.84 -12.01
C PHE A 138 -1.41 -5.27 -12.16
N TYR A 139 -0.12 -5.49 -11.96
CA TYR A 139 0.44 -6.83 -12.04
C TYR A 139 1.63 -7.03 -11.13
N PHE A 140 1.66 -8.22 -10.55
CA PHE A 140 2.67 -8.65 -9.60
C PHE A 140 3.50 -9.80 -10.19
N VAL A 141 4.85 -9.66 -10.22
CA VAL A 141 5.76 -10.77 -10.55
C VAL A 141 6.87 -10.93 -9.54
N TYR A 142 7.12 -12.19 -9.18
CA TYR A 142 8.30 -12.62 -8.44
C TYR A 142 9.49 -12.71 -9.39
N LEU A 143 10.55 -11.94 -9.13
CA LEU A 143 11.74 -11.90 -10.00
C LEU A 143 12.66 -13.12 -9.84
N GLY A 144 12.34 -14.03 -8.92
CA GLY A 144 12.96 -15.35 -8.85
C GLY A 144 14.46 -15.31 -8.57
N SER A 145 14.87 -14.87 -7.38
CA SER A 145 16.08 -15.29 -6.65
C SER A 145 16.11 -14.55 -5.31
N PHE A 146 16.13 -15.25 -4.18
CA PHE A 146 16.61 -14.68 -2.92
C PHE A 146 18.14 -14.69 -2.98
N GLY A 147 18.81 -13.54 -2.86
CA GLY A 147 20.27 -13.44 -2.97
C GLY A 147 20.76 -12.00 -3.19
N PRO A 148 22.10 -11.77 -3.13
CA PRO A 148 22.68 -10.43 -3.24
C PRO A 148 22.30 -9.77 -4.58
N PRO A 149 22.27 -8.42 -4.62
CA PRO A 149 21.92 -7.66 -5.82
C PRO A 149 22.89 -8.00 -6.95
N SER A 150 22.50 -8.95 -7.81
CA SER A 150 23.24 -9.25 -9.03
C SER A 150 22.59 -8.42 -10.14
N HIS A 151 23.39 -7.62 -10.83
CA HIS A 151 22.99 -6.69 -11.89
C HIS A 151 22.43 -7.36 -13.17
N HIS A 152 21.99 -8.62 -13.08
CA HIS A 152 21.46 -9.39 -14.20
C HIS A 152 20.05 -9.86 -13.90
N HIS A 153 19.08 -9.01 -14.27
CA HIS A 153 17.66 -9.32 -14.33
C HIS A 153 17.38 -10.35 -15.43
N ASP A 154 17.60 -11.62 -15.15
CA ASP A 154 17.26 -12.69 -16.08
C ASP A 154 15.93 -13.34 -15.67
N SER A 155 14.84 -12.95 -16.36
CA SER A 155 13.45 -13.36 -16.12
C SER A 155 13.15 -14.85 -16.42
N HIS A 156 14.18 -15.68 -16.56
CA HIS A 156 14.10 -17.06 -17.04
C HIS A 156 14.71 -18.10 -16.11
N ARG A 157 15.14 -17.74 -14.89
CA ARG A 157 15.44 -18.77 -13.89
C ARG A 157 14.16 -19.51 -13.52
N LYS A 158 14.02 -20.74 -14.04
CA LYS A 158 13.10 -21.73 -13.46
C LYS A 158 13.42 -21.81 -11.98
N LEU A 159 12.39 -21.68 -11.15
CA LEU A 159 12.47 -21.87 -9.71
C LEU A 159 13.03 -23.28 -9.47
N GLY A 160 14.33 -23.37 -9.18
CA GLY A 160 14.96 -24.62 -8.81
C GLY A 160 14.43 -25.11 -7.46
N PRO A 161 14.76 -26.35 -7.07
CA PRO A 161 14.37 -26.94 -5.78
C PRO A 161 14.78 -26.11 -4.55
N ASP A 162 15.73 -25.18 -4.68
CA ASP A 162 16.20 -24.28 -3.61
C ASP A 162 15.43 -22.95 -3.50
N ASN A 163 14.25 -22.83 -4.13
CA ASN A 163 13.47 -21.59 -4.09
C ASN A 163 12.80 -21.37 -2.72
N GLN A 164 13.45 -20.59 -1.85
CA GLN A 164 12.94 -20.27 -0.51
C GLN A 164 11.81 -19.22 -0.51
N LEU A 165 11.55 -18.53 -1.62
CA LEU A 165 10.62 -17.41 -1.68
C LEU A 165 9.21 -17.70 -1.13
N PRO A 166 8.57 -18.87 -1.40
CA PRO A 166 7.28 -19.20 -0.79
C PRO A 166 7.33 -19.26 0.74
N ILE A 167 8.38 -19.88 1.29
CA ILE A 167 8.60 -20.01 2.74
C ILE A 167 8.79 -18.63 3.38
N LEU A 168 9.58 -17.76 2.74
CA LEU A 168 9.83 -16.40 3.24
C LEU A 168 8.59 -15.52 3.22
N ARG A 169 7.76 -15.64 2.19
CA ARG A 169 6.47 -14.94 2.11
C ARG A 169 5.53 -15.41 3.20
N GLN A 170 5.44 -16.73 3.43
CA GLN A 170 4.65 -17.27 4.52
C GLN A 170 5.17 -16.76 5.87
N LYS A 171 6.49 -16.79 6.10
CA LYS A 171 7.09 -16.31 7.35
C LYS A 171 6.79 -14.84 7.62
N LEU A 172 6.95 -13.98 6.61
CA LEU A 172 6.58 -12.57 6.72
C LEU A 172 5.08 -12.41 7.02
N ALA A 173 4.21 -13.03 6.22
CA ALA A 173 2.76 -12.91 6.39
C ALA A 173 2.30 -13.38 7.77
N SER A 174 2.78 -14.54 8.24
CA SER A 174 2.48 -15.04 9.59
C SER A 174 2.96 -14.10 10.68
N GLY A 175 4.15 -13.51 10.52
CA GLY A 175 4.66 -12.52 11.47
C GLY A 175 3.84 -11.23 11.51
N ILE A 176 3.45 -10.72 10.33
CA ILE A 176 2.61 -9.52 10.19
C ILE A 176 1.20 -9.76 10.73
N VAL A 177 0.57 -10.90 10.45
CA VAL A 177 -0.75 -11.27 11.01
C VAL A 177 -0.67 -11.37 12.54
N ALA A 178 0.37 -12.02 13.08
CA ALA A 178 0.54 -12.11 14.52
C ALA A 178 0.74 -10.73 15.18
N TYR A 179 1.52 -9.84 14.55
CA TYR A 179 1.66 -8.46 15.00
C TYR A 179 0.32 -7.70 14.90
N PHE A 180 -0.44 -7.92 13.83
CA PHE A 180 -1.74 -7.29 13.65
C PHE A 180 -2.76 -7.71 14.72
N HIS A 181 -2.77 -8.99 15.10
CA HIS A 181 -3.60 -9.47 16.22
C HIS A 181 -3.21 -8.78 17.54
N ASP A 182 -1.92 -8.56 17.79
CA ASP A 182 -1.42 -7.80 18.94
C ASP A 182 -1.86 -6.33 18.90
N VAL A 183 -1.83 -5.67 17.73
CA VAL A 183 -2.39 -4.33 17.53
C VAL A 183 -3.86 -4.29 17.95
N VAL A 184 -4.68 -5.21 17.43
CA VAL A 184 -6.12 -5.24 17.75
C VAL A 184 -6.36 -5.54 19.23
N GLY A 185 -5.58 -6.46 19.83
CA GLY A 185 -5.62 -6.72 21.26
C GLY A 185 -5.30 -5.49 22.11
N ARG A 186 -4.31 -4.67 21.71
CA ARG A 186 -4.01 -3.39 22.37
C ARG A 186 -5.13 -2.37 22.22
N LEU A 187 -5.80 -2.31 21.06
CA LEU A 187 -6.98 -1.45 20.88
C LEU A 187 -8.09 -1.81 21.87
N VAL A 188 -8.38 -3.11 22.02
CA VAL A 188 -9.35 -3.62 23.01
C VAL A 188 -8.91 -3.29 24.43
N ALA A 189 -7.68 -3.61 24.81
CA ALA A 189 -7.17 -3.39 26.18
C ALA A 189 -7.17 -1.90 26.59
N ALA A 190 -6.99 -1.00 25.62
CA ALA A 190 -7.03 0.44 25.85
C ALA A 190 -8.45 1.02 25.90
N SER A 191 -9.48 0.24 25.54
CA SER A 191 -10.87 0.67 25.67
C SER A 191 -11.31 0.55 27.15
N THR A 192 -11.60 1.69 27.79
CA THR A 192 -11.85 1.80 29.25
C THR A 192 -13.21 1.27 29.70
N HIS A 193 -13.95 0.59 28.82
CA HIS A 193 -15.33 0.19 29.08
C HIS A 193 -15.53 -1.29 28.77
N THR A 194 -16.00 -2.02 29.79
CA THR A 194 -16.41 -3.43 29.81
C THR A 194 -15.31 -4.48 30.03
N THR A 195 -14.77 -4.52 31.25
CA THR A 195 -14.44 -5.79 31.94
C THR A 195 -15.71 -6.52 32.40
N ARG A 196 -16.74 -6.58 31.55
CA ARG A 196 -17.82 -7.55 31.75
C ARG A 196 -17.41 -8.77 30.95
N GLU A 197 -17.33 -9.94 31.59
CA GLU A 197 -17.15 -11.20 30.87
C GLU A 197 -18.24 -11.29 29.80
N VAL A 198 -17.85 -11.17 28.52
CA VAL A 198 -18.74 -11.41 27.39
C VAL A 198 -19.05 -12.90 27.41
N LYS A 199 -20.30 -13.26 27.71
CA LYS A 199 -20.72 -14.65 27.70
C LYS A 199 -20.92 -15.11 26.26
N GLN A 200 -20.77 -16.41 26.03
CA GLN A 200 -21.07 -17.01 24.74
C GLN A 200 -22.53 -16.73 24.36
N GLY A 201 -22.76 -15.91 23.32
CA GLY A 201 -24.09 -15.48 22.88
C GLY A 201 -24.42 -14.00 23.13
N ASP A 202 -23.58 -13.26 23.87
CA ASP A 202 -23.77 -11.82 24.05
C ASP A 202 -23.32 -11.05 22.79
N PHE A 203 -24.15 -10.12 22.30
CA PHE A 203 -23.77 -9.23 21.21
C PHE A 203 -22.80 -8.15 21.71
N ILE A 204 -21.78 -7.88 20.92
CA ILE A 204 -20.70 -6.95 21.28
C ILE A 204 -21.08 -5.55 20.82
N ASN A 205 -21.19 -4.60 21.75
CA ASN A 205 -21.53 -3.21 21.43
C ASN A 205 -20.31 -2.29 21.25
N CYS A 206 -19.10 -2.76 21.59
CA CYS A 206 -17.86 -2.02 21.47
C CYS A 206 -17.17 -2.30 20.13
N ILE A 207 -16.85 -1.26 19.35
CA ILE A 207 -16.22 -1.41 18.02
C ILE A 207 -14.88 -2.14 18.10
N GLU A 208 -14.05 -1.85 19.09
CA GLU A 208 -12.74 -2.48 19.25
C GLU A 208 -12.88 -3.99 19.47
N GLN A 209 -13.86 -4.42 20.27
CA GLN A 209 -14.16 -5.84 20.49
C GLN A 209 -14.81 -6.48 19.26
N GLN A 210 -15.70 -5.78 18.54
CA GLN A 210 -16.25 -6.28 17.27
C GLN A 210 -15.14 -6.49 16.24
N LEU A 211 -14.16 -5.59 16.16
CA LEU A 211 -13.00 -5.71 15.28
C LEU A 211 -12.08 -6.85 15.70
N TYR A 212 -11.87 -7.05 17.00
CA TYR A 212 -11.15 -8.20 17.52
C TYR A 212 -11.77 -9.51 17.05
N GLU A 213 -13.08 -9.70 17.26
CA GLU A 213 -13.77 -10.90 16.77
C GLU A 213 -13.74 -11.01 15.25
N ALA A 214 -13.95 -9.91 14.53
CA ALA A 214 -13.96 -9.91 13.07
C ALA A 214 -12.60 -10.31 12.49
N VAL A 215 -11.49 -9.79 13.01
CA VAL A 215 -10.13 -10.15 12.55
C VAL A 215 -9.83 -11.64 12.75
N HIS A 216 -10.27 -12.22 13.87
CA HIS A 216 -10.06 -13.63 14.16
C HIS A 216 -10.97 -14.56 13.33
N ARG A 217 -12.25 -14.19 13.17
CA ARG A 217 -13.25 -15.01 12.45
C ARG A 217 -13.16 -14.88 10.94
N LEU A 218 -12.81 -13.71 10.41
CA LEU A 218 -12.66 -13.43 8.98
C LEU A 218 -11.20 -13.57 8.55
N SER A 219 -10.66 -14.78 8.73
CA SER A 219 -9.31 -15.15 8.29
C SER A 219 -9.38 -16.27 7.26
N SER A 220 -8.41 -16.29 6.34
CA SER A 220 -8.33 -17.26 5.24
C SER A 220 -6.87 -17.55 4.93
N ARG A 221 -6.59 -18.40 3.93
CA ARG A 221 -5.23 -18.72 3.53
C ARG A 221 -5.08 -18.80 2.01
N ILE A 222 -3.87 -18.58 1.52
CA ILE A 222 -3.49 -18.85 0.12
C ILE A 222 -2.58 -20.07 0.10
N GLU A 223 -3.08 -21.16 -0.48
CA GLU A 223 -2.30 -22.37 -0.71
C GLU A 223 -1.06 -22.09 -1.57
N GLN A 224 0.08 -22.61 -1.13
CA GLN A 224 1.32 -22.55 -1.90
C GLN A 224 1.43 -23.80 -2.77
N GLN A 225 1.90 -23.63 -4.00
CA GLN A 225 2.10 -24.73 -4.95
C GLN A 225 3.38 -25.55 -4.68
N TYR A 226 4.10 -25.28 -3.59
CA TYR A 226 5.44 -25.81 -3.35
C TYR A 226 5.43 -26.84 -2.21
N PRO A 227 6.04 -28.03 -2.38
CA PRO A 227 6.19 -29.00 -1.30
C PRO A 227 6.89 -28.33 -0.10
N HIS A 228 6.36 -28.55 1.11
CA HIS A 228 6.88 -28.02 2.38
C HIS A 228 6.67 -26.52 2.65
N ALA A 229 6.07 -25.76 1.73
CA ALA A 229 5.68 -24.37 2.01
C ALA A 229 4.27 -24.32 2.59
N ASP A 230 4.14 -23.81 3.82
CA ASP A 230 2.84 -23.57 4.44
C ASP A 230 2.04 -22.52 3.67
N SER A 231 0.72 -22.61 3.79
CA SER A 231 -0.22 -21.61 3.27
C SER A 231 0.04 -20.22 3.87
N ILE A 232 -0.17 -19.16 3.08
CA ILE A 232 -0.02 -17.76 3.51
C ILE A 232 -1.31 -17.34 4.23
N PRO A 233 -1.25 -16.94 5.52
CA PRO A 233 -2.44 -16.48 6.24
C PRO A 233 -2.91 -15.11 5.74
N LEU A 234 -4.22 -14.90 5.76
CA LEU A 234 -4.91 -13.68 5.37
C LEU A 234 -5.91 -13.28 6.44
N VAL A 235 -6.14 -11.97 6.55
CA VAL A 235 -7.30 -11.39 7.25
C VAL A 235 -8.17 -10.71 6.18
N ALA A 236 -9.47 -10.56 6.41
CA ALA A 236 -10.33 -9.85 5.47
C ALA A 236 -9.98 -8.35 5.38
N CYS A 237 -10.12 -7.76 4.18
CA CYS A 237 -9.81 -6.35 3.91
C CYS A 237 -10.60 -5.38 4.81
N GLN A 238 -11.86 -5.69 5.07
CA GLN A 238 -12.83 -4.86 5.79
C GLN A 238 -12.37 -4.54 7.23
N PRO A 239 -12.20 -5.55 8.12
CA PRO A 239 -11.76 -5.26 9.48
C PRO A 239 -10.31 -4.74 9.49
N GLN A 240 -9.47 -5.15 8.54
CA GLN A 240 -8.11 -4.63 8.44
C GLN A 240 -8.09 -3.11 8.26
N MET A 241 -8.86 -2.60 7.31
CA MET A 241 -8.86 -1.17 6.99
C MET A 241 -9.32 -0.32 8.17
N ARG A 242 -10.38 -0.77 8.85
CA ARG A 242 -10.92 -0.09 10.03
C ARG A 242 -9.91 -0.07 11.18
N VAL A 243 -9.22 -1.19 11.44
CA VAL A 243 -8.16 -1.28 12.47
C VAL A 243 -6.97 -0.39 12.15
N VAL A 244 -6.51 -0.35 10.89
CA VAL A 244 -5.38 0.51 10.49
C VAL A 244 -5.72 1.98 10.74
N LEU A 245 -6.91 2.44 10.32
CA LEU A 245 -7.34 3.81 10.56
C LEU A 245 -7.45 4.12 12.07
N LEU A 246 -8.06 3.22 12.86
CA LEU A 246 -8.17 3.37 14.32
C LEU A 246 -6.81 3.43 15.02
N HIS A 247 -5.88 2.57 14.62
CA HIS A 247 -4.54 2.50 15.20
C HIS A 247 -3.75 3.76 14.89
N GLU A 248 -3.69 4.19 13.63
CA GLU A 248 -2.95 5.38 13.24
C GLU A 248 -3.57 6.66 13.84
N PHE A 249 -4.90 6.72 13.93
CA PHE A 249 -5.60 7.79 14.65
C PHE A 249 -5.19 7.84 16.12
N ALA A 250 -5.24 6.70 16.82
CA ALA A 250 -4.86 6.60 18.22
C ALA A 250 -3.37 6.91 18.47
N CYS A 251 -2.51 6.60 17.50
CA CYS A 251 -1.09 6.95 17.53
C CYS A 251 -0.83 8.43 17.15
N LYS A 252 -1.87 9.21 16.83
CA LYS A 252 -1.78 10.62 16.42
C LYS A 252 -0.90 10.82 15.18
N ARG A 253 -0.88 9.83 14.27
CA ARG A 253 -0.04 9.88 13.06
C ARG A 253 -0.85 10.43 11.90
N PRO A 254 -0.23 11.24 11.02
CA PRO A 254 -0.90 11.78 9.86
C PRO A 254 -1.14 10.70 8.80
N MET A 255 -1.93 11.06 7.80
CA MET A 255 -2.20 10.25 6.63
C MET A 255 -2.06 11.10 5.36
N VAL A 256 -1.59 10.48 4.28
CA VAL A 256 -1.58 11.05 2.94
C VAL A 256 -2.54 10.28 2.04
N VAL A 257 -3.33 10.99 1.24
CA VAL A 257 -4.17 10.40 0.21
C VAL A 257 -3.80 11.00 -1.13
N THR A 258 -3.33 10.15 -2.04
CA THR A 258 -3.08 10.53 -3.44
C THR A 258 -4.26 10.10 -4.28
N VAL A 259 -4.90 11.03 -5.00
CA VAL A 259 -6.03 10.71 -5.89
C VAL A 259 -5.66 11.06 -7.33
N ARG A 260 -5.68 10.04 -8.20
CA ARG A 260 -5.53 10.19 -9.66
C ARG A 260 -6.90 10.19 -10.32
N ARG A 261 -7.21 11.23 -11.10
CA ARG A 261 -8.48 11.35 -11.82
C ARG A 261 -8.28 11.05 -13.29
N LEU A 262 -8.96 10.03 -13.79
CA LEU A 262 -8.85 9.56 -15.16
C LEU A 262 -10.13 9.89 -15.92
N LYS A 263 -9.98 10.68 -16.98
CA LYS A 263 -11.06 10.98 -17.92
C LYS A 263 -11.20 9.84 -18.93
N ILE A 264 -12.42 9.36 -19.13
CA ILE A 264 -12.76 8.37 -20.15
C ILE A 264 -13.45 9.07 -21.32
N VAL A 265 -12.90 8.90 -22.52
CA VAL A 265 -13.43 9.43 -23.78
C VAL A 265 -13.78 8.26 -24.70
N ASN A 266 -15.02 8.23 -25.17
CA ASN A 266 -15.43 7.27 -26.19
C ASN A 266 -15.05 7.78 -27.58
N CYS A 267 -14.04 7.17 -28.20
CA CYS A 267 -13.68 7.42 -29.59
C CYS A 267 -14.30 6.31 -30.46
N SER A 268 -15.32 6.65 -31.26
CA SER A 268 -16.03 5.72 -32.15
C SER A 268 -15.12 4.83 -33.02
N VAL A 269 -13.94 5.32 -33.40
CA VAL A 269 -12.95 4.59 -34.23
C VAL A 269 -11.92 3.79 -33.41
N LYS A 270 -11.60 4.21 -32.18
CA LYS A 270 -10.49 3.68 -31.37
C LYS A 270 -10.94 3.02 -30.06
N GLY A 271 -12.24 2.92 -29.81
CA GLY A 271 -12.80 2.50 -28.54
C GLY A 271 -12.58 3.54 -27.44
N LEU A 272 -12.47 3.08 -26.19
CA LEU A 272 -12.26 3.96 -25.04
C LEU A 272 -10.80 4.43 -24.95
N ILE A 273 -10.63 5.74 -24.80
CA ILE A 273 -9.36 6.41 -24.55
C ILE A 273 -9.40 7.02 -23.15
N TYR A 274 -8.25 7.00 -22.48
CA TYR A 274 -8.06 7.50 -21.13
C TYR A 274 -7.09 8.68 -21.12
N THR A 275 -7.32 9.65 -20.25
CA THR A 275 -6.39 10.76 -20.03
C THR A 275 -6.32 11.06 -18.54
N LEU A 276 -5.12 11.38 -18.04
CA LEU A 276 -4.98 11.91 -16.70
C LEU A 276 -5.53 13.33 -16.69
N SER A 277 -6.65 13.55 -16.00
CA SER A 277 -7.27 14.87 -15.86
C SER A 277 -6.51 15.70 -14.85
N ASP A 278 -6.35 15.16 -13.64
CA ASP A 278 -5.58 15.77 -12.55
C ASP A 278 -5.11 14.66 -11.59
N THR A 279 -4.12 14.97 -10.78
CA THR A 279 -3.70 14.15 -9.65
C THR A 279 -3.28 15.05 -8.51
N ARG A 280 -3.77 14.76 -7.30
CA ARG A 280 -3.48 15.55 -6.10
C ARG A 280 -3.07 14.66 -4.94
N CYS A 281 -2.22 15.24 -4.11
CA CYS A 281 -1.83 14.72 -2.82
C CYS A 281 -2.56 15.55 -1.75
N LEU A 282 -3.24 14.87 -0.82
CA LEU A 282 -4.02 15.47 0.26
C LEU A 282 -3.44 14.98 1.58
N TYR A 283 -3.17 15.89 2.52
CA TYR A 283 -2.57 15.57 3.81
C TYR A 283 -3.59 15.73 4.92
N TYR A 284 -3.74 14.69 5.74
CA TYR A 284 -4.72 14.64 6.81
C TYR A 284 -4.05 14.42 8.16
N THR A 285 -4.59 15.04 9.20
CA THR A 285 -4.18 14.86 10.59
C THR A 285 -5.36 14.41 11.45
N PRO A 286 -5.14 13.57 12.46
CA PRO A 286 -6.21 13.16 13.36
C PRO A 286 -6.70 14.35 14.20
N SER A 287 -8.01 14.55 14.25
CA SER A 287 -8.68 15.58 15.07
C SER A 287 -9.43 14.93 16.23
N GLU A 288 -9.04 15.25 17.46
CA GLU A 288 -9.75 14.78 18.66
C GLU A 288 -11.11 15.47 18.85
N GLU A 289 -11.35 16.61 18.18
CA GLU A 289 -12.61 17.36 18.25
C GLU A 289 -13.70 16.68 17.42
N THR A 290 -13.38 16.33 16.18
CA THR A 290 -14.32 15.69 15.24
C THR A 290 -14.24 14.17 15.26
N GLY A 291 -13.19 13.62 15.87
CA GLY A 291 -12.99 12.18 15.98
C GLY A 291 -12.56 11.50 14.68
N VAL A 292 -12.19 12.28 13.65
CA VAL A 292 -11.80 11.78 12.33
C VAL A 292 -10.53 12.47 11.82
N PHE A 293 -10.03 11.99 10.68
CA PHE A 293 -8.93 12.64 9.97
C PHE A 293 -9.40 13.87 9.20
N GLU A 294 -8.79 15.02 9.48
CA GLU A 294 -9.13 16.30 8.85
C GLU A 294 -8.05 16.75 7.86
N LEU A 295 -8.49 17.32 6.74
CA LEU A 295 -7.60 17.85 5.71
C LEU A 295 -6.86 19.08 6.22
N VAL A 296 -5.54 19.11 6.01
CA VAL A 296 -4.69 20.26 6.34
C VAL A 296 -4.36 21.03 5.07
N ASN A 297 -4.70 22.32 5.06
CA ASN A 297 -4.48 23.19 3.89
C ASN A 297 -3.01 23.60 3.68
N SER A 298 -2.22 23.62 4.75
CA SER A 298 -0.80 24.02 4.69
C SER A 298 0.02 23.20 5.66
N VAL A 299 1.09 22.57 5.16
CA VAL A 299 1.97 21.71 5.95
C VAL A 299 3.36 22.33 6.02
N ASP A 300 3.88 22.50 7.24
CA ASP A 300 5.26 22.94 7.48
C ASP A 300 6.25 21.92 6.86
N ASN A 301 7.31 22.43 6.22
CA ASN A 301 8.34 21.63 5.58
C ASN A 301 8.92 20.53 6.48
N LYS A 302 9.01 20.76 7.80
CA LYS A 302 9.51 19.75 8.74
C LYS A 302 8.66 18.48 8.81
N PHE A 303 7.38 18.56 8.47
CA PHE A 303 6.46 17.41 8.47
C PHE A 303 6.40 16.69 7.12
N ARG A 304 6.95 17.28 6.04
CA ARG A 304 6.84 16.74 4.68
C ARG A 304 7.56 15.40 4.50
N ASN A 305 8.60 15.16 5.28
CA ASN A 305 9.43 13.97 5.21
C ASN A 305 9.16 12.97 6.36
N ILE A 306 8.09 13.17 7.13
CA ILE A 306 7.70 12.22 8.17
C ILE A 306 6.92 11.06 7.53
N PRO A 307 7.36 9.81 7.72
CA PRO A 307 6.61 8.63 7.33
C PRO A 307 5.21 8.59 7.94
N CYS A 308 4.24 8.27 7.10
CA CYS A 308 2.83 8.26 7.43
C CYS A 308 2.08 7.19 6.62
N LEU A 309 0.87 6.87 7.07
CA LEU A 309 -0.07 6.04 6.32
C LEU A 309 -0.39 6.71 4.99
N SER A 310 -0.28 5.99 3.89
CA SER A 310 -0.50 6.52 2.56
C SER A 310 -1.48 5.67 1.77
N PHE A 311 -2.53 6.32 1.26
CA PHE A 311 -3.52 5.73 0.38
C PHE A 311 -3.33 6.22 -1.05
N ASN A 312 -3.06 5.28 -1.95
CA ASN A 312 -3.08 5.52 -3.38
C ASN A 312 -4.47 5.20 -3.89
N CYS A 313 -5.19 6.25 -4.26
CA CYS A 313 -6.56 6.21 -4.73
C CYS A 313 -6.67 6.65 -6.18
N TRP A 314 -7.82 6.40 -6.78
CA TRP A 314 -8.14 6.89 -8.11
C TRP A 314 -9.65 7.05 -8.30
N SER A 315 -9.98 7.79 -9.35
CA SER A 315 -11.33 8.06 -9.82
C SER A 315 -11.34 8.01 -11.35
N THR A 316 -12.46 7.59 -11.93
CA THR A 316 -12.73 7.73 -13.36
C THR A 316 -14.05 8.44 -13.59
N TYR A 317 -14.14 9.23 -14.65
CA TYR A 317 -15.39 9.84 -15.08
C TYR A 317 -15.50 9.84 -16.60
N LEU A 318 -16.73 9.82 -17.13
CA LEU A 318 -16.98 9.98 -18.56
C LEU A 318 -17.01 11.48 -18.90
N ASP A 319 -16.38 11.88 -20.01
CA ASP A 319 -16.36 13.28 -20.44
C ASP A 319 -17.76 13.91 -20.54
N SER A 320 -18.73 13.10 -20.99
CA SER A 320 -20.11 13.50 -21.18
C SER A 320 -20.96 13.45 -19.92
N GLN A 321 -20.40 13.12 -18.75
CA GLN A 321 -21.17 12.89 -17.53
C GLN A 321 -21.59 14.21 -16.87
N PRO A 322 -22.90 14.49 -16.72
CA PRO A 322 -23.39 15.62 -15.94
C PRO A 322 -23.47 15.21 -14.45
N GLY A 323 -22.31 15.04 -13.81
CA GLY A 323 -22.23 14.74 -12.38
C GLY A 323 -22.00 15.99 -11.52
N ARG A 324 -22.16 15.85 -10.20
CA ARG A 324 -21.83 16.89 -9.20
C ARG A 324 -21.06 16.27 -8.05
N GLY A 325 -20.35 17.11 -7.29
CA GLY A 325 -19.55 16.66 -6.15
C GLY A 325 -18.54 15.59 -6.56
N LEU A 326 -18.57 14.42 -5.90
CA LEU A 326 -17.66 13.30 -6.21
C LEU A 326 -17.93 12.63 -7.57
N ASP A 327 -19.09 12.87 -8.19
CA ASP A 327 -19.40 12.40 -9.54
C ASP A 327 -19.08 13.46 -10.62
N SER A 328 -18.63 14.65 -10.23
CA SER A 328 -18.39 15.76 -11.16
C SER A 328 -17.26 15.48 -12.15
N SER A 329 -17.46 15.83 -13.41
CA SER A 329 -16.40 15.85 -14.43
C SER A 329 -15.44 17.04 -14.26
N SER A 330 -15.77 18.03 -13.42
CA SER A 330 -14.89 19.13 -13.05
C SER A 330 -13.91 18.71 -11.95
N ASP A 331 -12.61 18.78 -12.22
CA ASP A 331 -11.58 18.50 -11.21
C ASP A 331 -11.69 19.45 -10.00
N ALA A 332 -12.00 20.72 -10.22
CA ALA A 332 -12.17 21.69 -9.14
C ALA A 332 -13.34 21.33 -8.22
N GLU A 333 -14.49 20.96 -8.79
CA GLU A 333 -15.67 20.58 -8.01
C GLU A 333 -15.46 19.25 -7.28
N TYR A 334 -14.88 18.25 -7.96
CA TYR A 334 -14.56 16.97 -7.35
C TYR A 334 -13.66 17.11 -6.14
N PHE A 335 -12.53 17.82 -6.29
CA PHE A 335 -11.59 17.98 -5.19
C PHE A 335 -12.13 18.89 -4.08
N HIS A 336 -13.04 19.83 -4.42
CA HIS A 336 -13.77 20.57 -3.41
C HIS A 336 -14.69 19.66 -2.59
N ALA A 337 -15.46 18.79 -3.23
CA ALA A 337 -16.31 17.82 -2.53
C ALA A 337 -15.48 16.83 -1.69
N LEU A 338 -14.40 16.29 -2.25
CA LEU A 338 -13.50 15.38 -1.53
C LEU A 338 -12.87 16.02 -0.30
N ALA A 339 -12.53 17.32 -0.36
CA ALA A 339 -12.01 18.06 0.78
C ALA A 339 -13.05 18.27 1.89
N GLN A 340 -14.34 18.19 1.57
CA GLN A 340 -15.44 18.28 2.54
C GLN A 340 -15.90 16.91 3.05
N SER A 341 -15.49 15.83 2.41
CA SER A 341 -15.85 14.46 2.80
C SER A 341 -15.07 13.99 4.03
N ASP A 342 -15.68 13.10 4.81
CA ASP A 342 -14.95 12.25 5.73
C ASP A 342 -14.21 11.18 4.93
N ILE A 343 -12.91 11.40 4.75
CA ILE A 343 -12.04 10.49 4.00
C ILE A 343 -11.97 9.09 4.63
N SER A 344 -12.12 9.00 5.95
CA SER A 344 -12.07 7.74 6.69
C SER A 344 -13.31 6.91 6.40
N TRP A 345 -14.48 7.56 6.39
CA TRP A 345 -15.73 6.95 5.95
C TRP A 345 -15.65 6.47 4.50
N LEU A 346 -15.14 7.29 3.57
CA LEU A 346 -14.98 6.90 2.16
C LEU A 346 -14.13 5.62 2.00
N ILE A 347 -13.02 5.54 2.75
CA ILE A 347 -12.12 4.37 2.74
C ILE A 347 -12.82 3.14 3.33
N VAL A 348 -13.53 3.28 4.45
CA VAL A 348 -14.27 2.19 5.09
C VAL A 348 -15.39 1.69 4.19
N ALA A 349 -16.21 2.60 3.63
CA ALA A 349 -17.29 2.27 2.72
C ALA A 349 -16.78 1.53 1.47
N TYR A 350 -15.65 1.97 0.89
CA TYR A 350 -15.01 1.24 -0.20
C TYR A 350 -14.54 -0.15 0.23
N SER A 351 -13.89 -0.28 1.40
CA SER A 351 -13.39 -1.58 1.88
C SER A 351 -14.52 -2.59 2.06
N ASN A 352 -15.68 -2.15 2.54
CA ASN A 352 -16.85 -2.99 2.81
C ASN A 352 -17.52 -3.57 1.56
N VAL A 353 -17.36 -2.92 0.41
CA VAL A 353 -17.86 -3.44 -0.89
C VAL A 353 -16.79 -4.22 -1.67
N HIS A 354 -15.55 -4.17 -1.20
CA HIS A 354 -14.43 -4.83 -1.83
C HIS A 354 -14.42 -6.32 -1.46
N PRO A 355 -13.98 -7.24 -2.36
CA PRO A 355 -13.79 -8.64 -1.98
C PRO A 355 -12.95 -8.79 -0.71
N PRO A 356 -13.36 -9.63 0.26
CA PRO A 356 -12.68 -9.72 1.56
C PRO A 356 -11.25 -10.26 1.43
N PHE A 357 -11.02 -11.18 0.51
CA PHE A 357 -9.74 -11.84 0.32
C PHE A 357 -9.21 -11.69 -1.10
N ALA A 358 -7.93 -12.07 -1.30
CA ALA A 358 -7.32 -12.12 -2.63
C ALA A 358 -7.99 -13.22 -3.44
N SER A 359 -8.11 -13.07 -4.76
CA SER A 359 -8.79 -14.05 -5.65
C SER A 359 -8.22 -15.49 -5.65
N LYS A 360 -7.11 -15.75 -4.94
CA LYS A 360 -6.47 -17.07 -4.78
C LYS A 360 -6.75 -17.70 -3.41
N SER A 361 -7.48 -17.02 -2.54
CA SER A 361 -7.97 -17.54 -1.26
C SER A 361 -9.01 -18.64 -1.48
N ASP A 362 -8.98 -19.61 -0.57
CA ASP A 362 -9.95 -20.70 -0.42
C ASP A 362 -11.35 -20.22 0.04
N ALA A 363 -11.43 -19.04 0.65
CA ALA A 363 -12.62 -18.46 1.25
C ALA A 363 -13.21 -17.28 0.42
N ASN A 364 -12.92 -17.22 -0.89
CA ASN A 364 -13.55 -16.25 -1.79
C ASN A 364 -15.04 -16.58 -1.99
N GLY A 365 -15.87 -16.21 -1.03
CA GLY A 365 -17.30 -16.52 -1.02
C GLY A 365 -17.96 -16.51 0.36
N ASP A 366 -17.20 -16.28 1.44
CA ASP A 366 -17.76 -16.22 2.79
C ASP A 366 -18.84 -15.15 2.92
N ASP A 367 -19.94 -15.51 3.60
CA ASP A 367 -21.03 -14.60 3.89
C ASP A 367 -20.64 -13.62 5.01
N LEU A 368 -20.05 -12.50 4.58
CA LEU A 368 -19.68 -11.38 5.44
C LEU A 368 -20.86 -10.84 6.24
N ARG A 369 -22.08 -10.83 5.66
CA ARG A 369 -23.27 -10.30 6.35
C ARG A 369 -23.61 -11.20 7.52
N SER A 370 -23.68 -12.52 7.31
CA SER A 370 -23.94 -13.47 8.39
C SER A 370 -22.85 -13.42 9.46
N THR A 371 -21.57 -13.32 9.06
CA THR A 371 -20.48 -13.24 10.03
C THR A 371 -20.58 -11.99 10.91
N TYR A 372 -20.79 -10.82 10.32
CA TYR A 372 -20.93 -9.59 11.10
C TYR A 372 -22.20 -9.53 11.92
N ALA A 373 -23.32 -10.04 11.40
CA ALA A 373 -24.56 -10.16 12.16
C ALA A 373 -24.39 -11.05 13.40
N ASN A 374 -23.61 -12.12 13.31
CA ASN A 374 -23.29 -13.00 14.44
C ASN A 374 -22.36 -12.35 15.48
N ILE A 375 -21.57 -11.34 15.09
CA ILE A 375 -20.67 -10.60 16.00
C ILE A 375 -21.42 -9.44 16.67
N CYS A 376 -22.18 -8.67 15.88
CA CYS A 376 -22.72 -7.37 16.26
C CYS A 376 -24.21 -7.40 16.63
N GLY A 377 -24.93 -8.46 16.26
CA GLY A 377 -26.39 -8.48 16.16
C GLY A 377 -26.86 -8.17 14.74
N ALA A 378 -27.99 -8.74 14.36
CA ALA A 378 -28.58 -8.57 13.02
C ALA A 378 -29.51 -7.35 12.91
N GLU A 379 -29.81 -6.68 14.02
CA GLU A 379 -30.65 -5.48 14.02
C GLU A 379 -29.87 -4.29 13.46
N VAL A 380 -30.48 -3.59 12.50
CA VAL A 380 -29.90 -2.40 11.87
C VAL A 380 -30.68 -1.19 12.31
N ARG A 381 -30.01 -0.26 13.01
CA ARG A 381 -30.59 1.03 13.36
C ARG A 381 -30.55 1.97 12.16
N SER A 382 -31.45 2.96 12.16
CA SER A 382 -31.45 4.02 11.15
C SER A 382 -30.36 5.03 11.47
N PHE A 383 -29.48 5.28 10.49
CA PHE A 383 -28.45 6.32 10.52
C PHE A 383 -28.64 7.25 9.33
N ASP A 384 -28.25 8.51 9.50
CA ASP A 384 -28.06 9.42 8.39
C ASP A 384 -26.67 9.19 7.79
N TYR A 385 -26.63 8.82 6.52
CA TYR A 385 -25.39 8.58 5.80
C TYR A 385 -25.53 8.99 4.33
N THR A 386 -24.46 9.58 3.86
CA THR A 386 -24.27 9.99 2.48
C THR A 386 -22.99 9.33 1.95
N ARG A 387 -22.66 9.60 0.69
CA ARG A 387 -21.37 9.22 0.15
C ARG A 387 -20.24 9.86 0.94
N GLU A 388 -20.37 11.14 1.25
CA GLU A 388 -19.33 11.98 1.80
C GLU A 388 -19.13 11.76 3.30
N ARG A 389 -20.18 11.40 4.05
CA ARG A 389 -20.15 11.29 5.51
C ARG A 389 -21.14 10.26 6.04
N CYS A 390 -20.83 9.67 7.20
CA CYS A 390 -21.76 8.87 7.99
C CYS A 390 -21.91 9.49 9.38
N HIS A 391 -23.13 9.86 9.77
CA HIS A 391 -23.37 10.46 11.07
C HIS A 391 -23.12 9.42 12.19
N GLY A 392 -22.29 9.77 13.16
CA GLY A 392 -21.87 8.87 14.25
C GLY A 392 -20.70 7.95 13.88
N PHE A 393 -20.16 8.03 12.66
CA PHE A 393 -18.86 7.43 12.36
C PHE A 393 -17.76 8.24 13.06
N ASP A 394 -16.90 7.53 13.80
CA ASP A 394 -15.85 8.12 14.62
C ASP A 394 -14.69 7.12 14.76
N LEU A 395 -13.46 7.62 14.88
CA LEU A 395 -12.22 6.89 15.17
C LEU A 395 -11.71 7.14 16.61
N GLN A 396 -12.23 8.15 17.31
CA GLN A 396 -11.94 8.44 18.70
C GLN A 396 -12.62 7.44 19.63
N ARG A 397 -11.96 7.06 20.72
CA ARG A 397 -12.41 5.98 21.61
C ARG A 397 -13.48 6.38 22.65
N GLN A 398 -13.71 7.67 22.88
CA GLN A 398 -14.27 8.15 24.17
C GLN A 398 -15.72 8.66 24.18
N ARG A 399 -16.48 8.66 23.08
CA ARG A 399 -17.88 9.11 23.13
C ARG A 399 -18.85 7.95 23.35
N LEU A 400 -18.93 7.49 24.60
CA LEU A 400 -19.88 6.48 25.08
C LEU A 400 -21.36 6.88 24.93
N GLU A 401 -21.64 8.17 24.77
CA GLU A 401 -23.01 8.70 24.73
C GLU A 401 -23.59 8.79 23.30
N GLU A 402 -22.79 8.50 22.27
CA GLU A 402 -23.21 8.63 20.87
C GLU A 402 -23.58 7.28 20.24
N LYS A 403 -24.70 7.29 19.50
CA LYS A 403 -25.15 6.19 18.64
C LYS A 403 -24.16 6.03 17.48
N ARG A 404 -23.08 5.28 17.69
CA ARG A 404 -22.15 4.88 16.62
C ARG A 404 -22.67 3.63 15.91
N PRO A 405 -22.48 3.49 14.59
CA PRO A 405 -22.83 2.26 13.87
C PRO A 405 -21.92 1.10 14.30
N THR A 406 -22.48 -0.10 14.38
CA THR A 406 -21.72 -1.35 14.49
C THR A 406 -21.04 -1.70 13.17
N LEU A 407 -20.10 -2.66 13.16
CA LEU A 407 -19.49 -3.14 11.91
C LEU A 407 -20.52 -3.72 10.93
N TYR A 408 -21.58 -4.37 11.45
CA TYR A 408 -22.67 -4.87 10.60
C TYR A 408 -23.46 -3.73 9.96
N GLU A 409 -23.78 -2.69 10.73
CA GLU A 409 -24.46 -1.49 10.22
C GLU A 409 -23.57 -0.75 9.20
N GLU A 410 -22.27 -0.57 9.49
CA GLU A 410 -21.28 -0.01 8.56
C GLU A 410 -21.24 -0.80 7.23
N LEU A 411 -21.25 -2.14 7.29
CA LEU A 411 -21.31 -3.00 6.10
C LEU A 411 -22.60 -2.78 5.30
N VAL A 412 -23.76 -2.77 5.97
CA VAL A 412 -25.06 -2.62 5.30
C VAL A 412 -25.14 -1.26 4.59
N MET A 413 -24.75 -0.18 5.27
CA MET A 413 -24.71 1.17 4.69
C MET A 413 -23.75 1.24 3.49
N ALA A 414 -22.56 0.64 3.61
CA ALA A 414 -21.57 0.63 2.54
C ALA A 414 -22.03 -0.17 1.31
N VAL A 415 -22.71 -1.30 1.50
CA VAL A 415 -23.27 -2.10 0.39
C VAL A 415 -24.37 -1.33 -0.34
N ASP A 416 -25.23 -0.63 0.39
CA ASP A 416 -26.25 0.25 -0.21
C ASP A 416 -25.60 1.38 -1.03
N LEU A 417 -24.61 2.08 -0.46
CA LEU A 417 -23.86 3.10 -1.20
C LEU A 417 -23.13 2.51 -2.42
N GLY A 418 -22.57 1.31 -2.30
CA GLY A 418 -21.88 0.62 -3.39
C GLY A 418 -22.80 0.31 -4.57
N GLN A 419 -24.07 0.01 -4.32
CA GLN A 419 -25.08 -0.17 -5.36
C GLN A 419 -25.50 1.16 -5.99
N ARG A 420 -25.65 2.23 -5.19
CA ARG A 420 -26.06 3.56 -5.66
C ARG A 420 -24.98 4.27 -6.48
N HIS A 421 -23.71 4.10 -6.11
CA HIS A 421 -22.58 4.87 -6.66
C HIS A 421 -21.53 4.00 -7.36
N ASN A 422 -21.80 2.70 -7.53
CA ASN A 422 -20.98 1.76 -8.28
C ASN A 422 -19.51 1.66 -7.81
N PHE A 423 -19.31 1.50 -6.49
CA PHE A 423 -17.97 1.26 -5.91
C PHE A 423 -17.37 -0.10 -6.28
N ALA A 424 -18.23 -1.05 -6.66
CA ALA A 424 -17.82 -2.42 -6.96
C ALA A 424 -17.13 -2.48 -8.34
N ASN A 425 -15.95 -3.13 -8.40
CA ASN A 425 -15.17 -3.40 -9.61
C ASN A 425 -14.33 -2.25 -10.19
N ALA A 426 -13.67 -1.46 -9.34
CA ALA A 426 -12.63 -0.52 -9.75
C ALA A 426 -11.27 -1.22 -9.99
N ARG A 427 -11.17 -2.19 -10.90
CA ARG A 427 -9.90 -2.92 -11.18
C ARG A 427 -9.69 -3.20 -12.65
N LEU A 428 -8.42 -3.29 -13.06
CA LEU A 428 -8.01 -3.86 -14.34
C LEU A 428 -8.39 -5.35 -14.39
N LEU A 429 -9.13 -5.75 -15.42
CA LEU A 429 -9.64 -7.11 -15.55
C LEU A 429 -8.71 -7.96 -16.44
N PRO A 430 -8.28 -9.16 -16.03
CA PRO A 430 -7.50 -10.04 -16.89
C PRO A 430 -8.30 -10.41 -18.16
N MET A 431 -7.65 -10.39 -19.33
CA MET A 431 -8.26 -10.81 -20.61
C MET A 431 -8.42 -12.33 -20.77
N GLY A 432 -8.41 -13.07 -19.65
CA GLY A 432 -8.49 -14.53 -19.61
C GLY A 432 -7.15 -15.25 -19.52
N ALA A 433 -7.21 -16.54 -19.16
CA ALA A 433 -6.04 -17.36 -18.81
C ALA A 433 -5.01 -17.54 -19.93
N ARG A 434 -5.42 -17.39 -21.19
CA ARG A 434 -4.55 -17.49 -22.38
C ARG A 434 -3.67 -16.24 -22.57
N PHE A 435 -4.03 -15.11 -21.96
CA PHE A 435 -3.36 -13.82 -22.10
C PHE A 435 -2.95 -13.27 -20.73
N ARG A 436 -2.19 -14.05 -19.95
CA ARG A 436 -1.80 -13.77 -18.54
C ARG A 436 -1.06 -12.44 -18.28
N ASN A 437 -0.76 -11.66 -19.32
CA ASN A 437 -0.06 -10.38 -19.26
C ASN A 437 -0.88 -9.25 -19.92
N CYS A 438 -2.16 -9.48 -20.21
CA CYS A 438 -3.04 -8.52 -20.85
C CYS A 438 -4.29 -8.29 -20.01
N TYR A 439 -4.66 -7.02 -19.87
CA TYR A 439 -5.70 -6.52 -19.00
C TYR A 439 -6.61 -5.55 -19.74
N VAL A 440 -7.82 -5.36 -19.23
CA VAL A 440 -8.82 -4.42 -19.74
C VAL A 440 -9.13 -3.40 -18.66
N ARG A 441 -9.03 -2.11 -18.99
CA ARG A 441 -9.48 -1.02 -18.14
C ARG A 441 -11.00 -0.99 -18.07
N ILE A 442 -11.50 -0.57 -16.91
CA ILE A 442 -12.94 -0.34 -16.74
C ILE A 442 -13.42 0.76 -17.69
N GLY A 443 -14.64 0.60 -18.20
CA GLY A 443 -15.24 1.53 -19.15
C GLY A 443 -16.32 2.43 -18.56
N HIS A 444 -16.46 2.47 -17.24
CA HIS A 444 -17.49 3.22 -16.52
C HIS A 444 -16.84 4.13 -15.47
N ALA A 445 -17.61 5.10 -14.99
CA ALA A 445 -17.17 6.04 -13.96
C ALA A 445 -17.06 5.35 -12.59
N VAL A 446 -16.03 5.73 -11.84
CA VAL A 446 -15.77 5.33 -10.46
C VAL A 446 -15.42 6.59 -9.69
N ASP A 447 -16.25 6.94 -8.73
CA ASP A 447 -16.09 8.17 -7.97
C ASP A 447 -14.84 8.17 -7.09
N PHE A 448 -14.54 7.05 -6.42
CA PHE A 448 -13.38 6.86 -5.56
C PHE A 448 -13.12 5.38 -5.30
N ALA A 449 -11.87 4.96 -5.49
CA ALA A 449 -11.39 3.63 -5.14
C ALA A 449 -9.99 3.67 -4.54
N VAL A 450 -9.75 2.82 -3.53
CA VAL A 450 -8.41 2.58 -2.99
C VAL A 450 -7.73 1.51 -3.82
N GLU A 451 -6.58 1.85 -4.40
CA GLU A 451 -5.74 0.93 -5.17
C GLU A 451 -4.74 0.22 -4.26
N HIS A 452 -4.01 0.99 -3.45
CA HIS A 452 -2.94 0.47 -2.61
C HIS A 452 -2.79 1.29 -1.33
N VAL A 453 -2.37 0.61 -0.26
CA VAL A 453 -2.02 1.23 1.02
C VAL A 453 -0.55 0.94 1.28
N ASN A 454 0.21 1.98 1.59
CA ASN A 454 1.64 1.89 1.84
C ASN A 454 2.10 2.88 2.92
N VAL A 455 3.40 2.87 3.21
CA VAL A 455 4.06 3.94 3.98
C VAL A 455 4.70 4.92 3.00
N SER A 456 4.41 6.20 3.16
CA SER A 456 5.01 7.26 2.34
C SER A 456 5.25 8.52 3.18
N THR A 457 5.79 9.55 2.54
CA THR A 457 5.87 10.90 3.08
C THR A 457 5.08 11.83 2.17
N LEU A 458 4.63 12.97 2.71
CA LEU A 458 3.94 13.99 1.91
C LEU A 458 4.82 14.45 0.73
N GLY A 459 6.11 14.73 0.98
CA GLY A 459 7.05 15.18 -0.04
C GLY A 459 7.23 14.16 -1.17
N ARG A 460 7.27 12.86 -0.85
CA ARG A 460 7.33 11.80 -1.86
C ARG A 460 6.05 11.73 -2.69
N ALA A 461 4.88 11.75 -2.03
CA ALA A 461 3.59 11.67 -2.71
C ALA A 461 3.33 12.88 -3.63
N GLU A 462 3.74 14.08 -3.21
CA GLU A 462 3.69 15.28 -4.06
C GLU A 462 4.64 15.18 -5.26
N SER A 463 5.88 14.72 -5.03
CA SER A 463 6.86 14.49 -6.11
C SER A 463 6.33 13.49 -7.13
N PHE A 464 5.70 12.40 -6.68
CA PHE A 464 5.02 11.44 -7.55
C PHE A 464 3.91 12.09 -8.38
N CYS A 465 3.01 12.86 -7.76
CA CYS A 465 1.95 13.58 -8.46
C CYS A 465 2.50 14.58 -9.49
N MET A 466 3.54 15.33 -9.12
CA MET A 466 4.21 16.29 -10.00
C MET A 466 4.86 15.61 -11.21
N SER A 467 5.62 14.55 -10.98
CA SER A 467 6.24 13.76 -12.06
C SER A 467 5.16 13.20 -13.00
N LEU A 468 4.08 12.65 -12.44
CA LEU A 468 2.98 12.11 -13.25
C LEU A 468 2.33 13.18 -14.13
N ARG A 469 2.00 14.36 -13.58
CA ARG A 469 1.45 15.49 -14.37
C ARG A 469 2.42 15.94 -15.46
N SER A 470 3.69 16.13 -15.13
CA SER A 470 4.71 16.59 -16.07
C SER A 470 4.87 15.63 -17.25
N ARG A 471 4.87 14.31 -16.98
CA ARG A 471 4.96 13.29 -18.03
C ARG A 471 3.75 13.27 -18.95
N HIS A 472 2.54 13.34 -18.39
CA HIS A 472 1.31 13.37 -19.20
C HIS A 472 1.19 14.65 -20.01
N ALA A 473 1.57 15.80 -19.45
CA ALA A 473 1.65 17.06 -20.19
C ALA A 473 2.65 17.00 -21.36
N SER A 474 3.82 16.38 -21.14
CA SER A 474 4.85 16.21 -22.16
C SER A 474 4.46 15.20 -23.25
N ALA A 475 3.56 14.27 -22.94
CA ALA A 475 3.08 13.23 -23.84
C ALA A 475 1.68 13.55 -24.41
N SER A 476 1.42 14.81 -24.79
CA SER A 476 0.10 15.30 -25.22
C SER A 476 -0.50 14.59 -26.44
N GLN A 477 0.33 13.91 -27.24
CA GLN A 477 -0.11 13.12 -28.41
C GLN A 477 -0.30 11.63 -28.08
N ALA A 478 -0.06 11.21 -26.84
CA ALA A 478 -0.22 9.82 -26.43
C ALA A 478 -1.68 9.38 -26.55
N VAL A 479 -1.85 8.13 -26.98
CA VAL A 479 -3.17 7.48 -27.08
C VAL A 479 -3.20 6.35 -26.09
N ILE A 480 -3.79 6.60 -24.93
CA ILE A 480 -3.87 5.61 -23.85
C ILE A 480 -5.18 4.84 -24.00
N GLY A 481 -5.09 3.63 -24.54
CA GLY A 481 -6.25 2.78 -24.83
C GLY A 481 -6.71 1.91 -23.66
N GLN A 482 -7.83 1.22 -23.87
CA GLN A 482 -8.46 0.34 -22.88
C GLN A 482 -7.65 -0.91 -22.54
N PHE A 483 -6.86 -1.45 -23.47
CA PHE A 483 -6.18 -2.72 -23.28
C PHE A 483 -4.74 -2.51 -22.80
N VAL A 484 -4.40 -3.01 -21.63
CA VAL A 484 -3.06 -2.86 -21.05
C VAL A 484 -2.28 -4.15 -21.20
N VAL A 485 -1.09 -4.08 -21.80
CA VAL A 485 -0.17 -5.19 -21.99
C VAL A 485 1.08 -4.94 -21.15
N ARG A 486 1.49 -5.94 -20.38
CA ARG A 486 2.73 -5.88 -19.64
C ARG A 486 3.96 -6.11 -20.54
N ILE A 487 4.92 -5.19 -20.47
CA ILE A 487 6.27 -5.32 -21.05
C ILE A 487 7.32 -5.05 -19.95
N GLY A 488 7.86 -6.09 -19.34
CA GLY A 488 8.77 -5.94 -18.19
C GLY A 488 8.01 -5.46 -16.93
N ARG A 489 8.38 -4.31 -16.38
CA ARG A 489 7.68 -3.64 -15.27
C ARG A 489 6.67 -2.58 -15.74
N CYS A 490 6.59 -2.33 -17.05
CA CYS A 490 5.69 -1.32 -17.60
C CYS A 490 4.39 -1.97 -18.09
N GLY A 491 3.25 -1.38 -17.75
CA GLY A 491 2.00 -1.54 -18.47
C GLY A 491 1.95 -0.57 -19.63
N VAL A 492 1.66 -1.08 -20.82
CA VAL A 492 1.51 -0.27 -22.02
C VAL A 492 0.15 -0.49 -22.64
N SER A 493 -0.51 0.59 -23.03
CA SER A 493 -1.88 0.61 -23.46
C SER A 493 -2.02 0.49 -24.97
N CYS A 494 -3.08 -0.17 -25.39
CA CYS A 494 -3.44 -0.44 -26.77
C CYS A 494 -4.92 -0.12 -26.94
N THR A 495 -5.28 0.49 -28.06
CA THR A 495 -6.69 0.71 -28.43
C THR A 495 -7.32 -0.53 -29.09
N ASP A 496 -6.49 -1.37 -29.69
CA ASP A 496 -6.92 -2.55 -30.46
C ASP A 496 -6.65 -3.84 -29.67
N GLU A 497 -7.72 -4.60 -29.41
CA GLU A 497 -7.68 -5.84 -28.66
C GLU A 497 -6.84 -6.92 -29.35
N GLY A 498 -6.97 -7.04 -30.68
CA GLY A 498 -6.25 -8.03 -31.48
C GLY A 498 -4.74 -7.84 -31.38
N PHE A 499 -4.29 -6.59 -31.47
CA PHE A 499 -2.89 -6.24 -31.27
C PHE A 499 -2.42 -6.45 -29.84
N ALA A 500 -3.23 -6.10 -28.82
CA ALA A 500 -2.90 -6.35 -27.43
C ALA A 500 -2.68 -7.85 -27.16
N ARG A 501 -3.57 -8.70 -27.68
CA ARG A 501 -3.44 -10.17 -27.64
C ARG A 501 -2.20 -10.66 -28.38
N SER A 502 -1.91 -10.09 -29.55
CA SER A 502 -0.72 -10.43 -30.35
C SER A 502 0.58 -10.06 -29.64
N LEU A 503 0.64 -8.90 -28.98
CA LEU A 503 1.76 -8.52 -28.11
C LEU A 503 1.86 -9.45 -26.91
N GLY A 504 0.75 -9.77 -26.25
CA GLY A 504 0.69 -10.69 -25.12
C GLY A 504 1.32 -12.06 -25.39
N GLY A 505 1.21 -12.55 -26.63
CA GLY A 505 1.83 -13.80 -27.10
C GLY A 505 3.34 -13.74 -27.36
N ILE A 506 3.96 -12.56 -27.40
CA ILE A 506 5.41 -12.42 -27.61
C ILE A 506 6.15 -12.63 -26.29
N LYS A 507 7.06 -13.62 -26.28
CA LYS A 507 7.89 -13.97 -25.11
C LYS A 507 9.03 -12.97 -24.86
N HIS A 508 9.76 -12.57 -25.90
CA HIS A 508 10.96 -11.73 -25.75
C HIS A 508 10.62 -10.25 -25.56
N LYS A 509 11.10 -9.66 -24.45
CA LYS A 509 10.86 -8.25 -24.06
C LYS A 509 11.25 -7.27 -25.17
N ASN A 510 12.44 -7.39 -25.75
CA ASN A 510 12.94 -6.44 -26.76
C ASN A 510 12.11 -6.48 -28.04
N LYS A 511 11.70 -7.68 -28.48
CA LYS A 511 10.80 -7.84 -29.63
C LYS A 511 9.42 -7.23 -29.36
N LYS A 512 8.94 -7.34 -28.12
CA LYS A 512 7.67 -6.76 -27.67
C LYS A 512 7.72 -5.23 -27.70
N TRP A 513 8.81 -4.65 -27.17
CA TRP A 513 9.05 -3.20 -27.23
C TRP A 513 9.15 -2.69 -28.67
N GLY A 514 9.94 -3.35 -29.53
CA GLY A 514 10.06 -2.93 -30.93
C GLY A 514 8.72 -2.94 -31.66
N ARG A 515 7.88 -3.97 -31.44
CA ARG A 515 6.54 -4.05 -32.04
C ARG A 515 5.55 -3.06 -31.44
N TYR A 516 5.65 -2.76 -30.15
CA TYR A 516 4.82 -1.73 -29.52
C TYR A 516 5.18 -0.34 -30.06
N ALA A 517 6.49 -0.01 -30.06
CA ALA A 517 7.02 1.25 -30.55
C ALA A 517 6.67 1.52 -32.03
N SER A 518 6.57 0.48 -32.87
CA SER A 518 6.18 0.66 -34.28
C SER A 518 4.73 1.13 -34.47
N ARG A 519 3.87 1.03 -33.45
CA ARG A 519 2.46 1.46 -33.50
C ARG A 519 2.12 2.59 -32.53
N TYR A 520 2.85 2.69 -31.42
CA TYR A 520 2.60 3.63 -30.32
C TYR A 520 3.88 4.36 -29.89
N ALA A 521 4.72 4.79 -30.83
CA ALA A 521 5.95 5.56 -30.55
C ALA A 521 5.68 6.78 -29.65
N GLN A 522 4.55 7.45 -29.87
CA GLN A 522 4.08 8.60 -29.09
C GLN A 522 3.78 8.28 -27.62
N ASN A 523 3.51 7.02 -27.28
CA ASN A 523 3.24 6.60 -25.90
C ASN A 523 4.54 6.29 -25.13
N LEU A 524 5.70 6.18 -25.80
CA LEU A 524 6.93 5.70 -25.16
C LEU A 524 7.35 6.59 -23.99
N MET A 525 7.16 7.91 -24.07
CA MET A 525 7.47 8.86 -22.99
C MET A 525 6.74 8.55 -21.68
N LEU A 526 5.54 7.97 -21.74
CA LEU A 526 4.78 7.56 -20.55
C LEU A 526 5.35 6.29 -19.90
N CYS A 527 6.22 5.56 -20.59
CA CYS A 527 6.70 4.25 -20.18
C CYS A 527 8.17 4.24 -19.69
N ILE A 528 8.91 5.36 -19.81
CA ILE A 528 10.38 5.44 -19.64
C ILE A 528 10.85 5.23 -18.18
N GLU A 529 10.03 5.57 -17.18
CA GLU A 529 10.49 5.56 -15.77
C GLU A 529 10.34 4.21 -15.05
N PHE A 530 9.38 3.36 -15.42
CA PHE A 530 9.21 2.07 -14.75
C PHE A 530 10.34 1.06 -15.03
N SER A 531 11.31 1.41 -15.89
CA SER A 531 12.53 0.65 -16.12
C SER A 531 13.69 0.96 -15.17
N ASN A 532 13.75 2.16 -14.56
CA ASN A 532 14.96 2.64 -13.86
C ASN A 532 14.76 3.13 -12.41
N SER A 533 13.52 3.26 -11.92
CA SER A 533 13.28 3.67 -10.53
C SER A 533 12.53 2.58 -9.75
N THR A 534 13.16 2.09 -8.68
CA THR A 534 12.46 1.58 -7.51
C THR A 534 11.50 2.67 -7.04
N LEU A 535 10.20 2.40 -7.20
CA LEU A 535 9.12 3.26 -6.71
C LEU A 535 8.99 3.16 -5.20
#